data_AF-A0A060C3V0-F1
#
_entry.id   AF-A0A060C3V0-F1
#
_cell.length_a   1.000
_cell.length_b   1.000
_cell.length_c   1.000
_cell.angle_alpha   90.00
_cell.angle_beta   90.00
_cell.angle_gamma   90.00
#
_symmetry.space_group_name_H-M   'P 1'
#
loop_
_entity.id
_entity.type
_entity.pdbx_description
1 polymer ?
#
loop_
_entity_poly.entity_id
_entity_poly.type
_entity_poly.pdbx_seq_one_letter_code
_entity_poly.pdbx_strand_id
1 'polypeptide(L)'
;MATRHGLWLFEDAAQAHGATWNGAQVGTFGDAVMYSLYPTKNMTSGEGGMVGCATAETARQVRLLRNQGMEKQYANEVAGYNNRMTDIHAAIGRVQLGKLAAWTATRQENAAFSTSTSRVW
;
A
#
# COMPACT_ATOMS: atom_id res chain seq x y z
N MET A 1 -6.32 12.40 -17.21
CA MET A 1 -6.15 13.85 -16.92
C MET A 1 -4.72 14.15 -16.50
N ALA A 2 -4.18 13.52 -15.44
CA ALA A 2 -2.80 13.72 -15.00
C ALA A 2 -1.76 13.61 -16.15
N THR A 3 -1.78 12.53 -16.92
CA THR A 3 -0.89 12.33 -18.08
C THR A 3 -0.98 13.44 -19.13
N ARG A 4 -2.20 13.96 -19.38
CA ARG A 4 -2.41 15.04 -20.37
C ARG A 4 -1.78 16.36 -19.94
N HIS A 5 -1.53 16.53 -18.64
CA HIS A 5 -0.95 17.74 -18.05
C HIS A 5 0.46 17.51 -17.50
N GLY A 6 1.08 16.35 -17.74
CA GLY A 6 2.41 16.04 -17.22
C GLY A 6 2.48 16.00 -15.68
N LEU A 7 1.36 15.71 -15.01
CA LEU A 7 1.28 15.64 -13.55
C LEU A 7 1.50 14.21 -13.07
N TRP A 8 2.12 14.09 -11.90
CA TRP A 8 2.21 12.83 -11.19
C TRP A 8 0.85 12.43 -10.60
N LEU A 9 0.57 11.13 -10.60
CA LEU A 9 -0.58 10.52 -9.98
C LEU A 9 -0.13 9.57 -8.87
N PHE A 10 -0.47 9.90 -7.64
CA PHE A 10 -0.22 9.06 -6.49
C PHE A 10 -1.52 8.53 -5.91
N GLU A 11 -1.55 7.22 -5.66
CA GLU A 11 -2.68 6.55 -5.04
C GLU A 11 -2.47 6.45 -3.53
N ASP A 12 -3.37 7.05 -2.74
CA ASP A 12 -3.50 6.69 -1.32
C ASP A 12 -4.41 5.46 -1.21
N ALA A 13 -3.77 4.30 -1.06
CA ALA A 13 -4.41 3.01 -0.92
C ALA A 13 -4.38 2.51 0.53
N ALA A 14 -4.28 3.41 1.52
CA ALA A 14 -4.17 3.04 2.93
C ALA A 14 -5.25 2.05 3.42
N GLN A 15 -6.45 2.07 2.81
CA GLN A 15 -7.56 1.15 3.13
C GLN A 15 -7.96 0.23 1.96
N ALA A 16 -7.21 0.21 0.87
CA ALA A 16 -7.64 -0.42 -0.39
C ALA A 16 -6.81 -1.67 -0.77
N HIS A 17 -6.27 -2.38 0.23
CA HIS A 17 -5.50 -3.61 0.01
C HIS A 17 -6.37 -4.65 -0.72
N GLY A 18 -5.89 -5.13 -1.87
CA GLY A 18 -6.58 -6.13 -2.69
C GLY A 18 -7.83 -5.61 -3.41
N ALA A 19 -8.14 -4.32 -3.33
CA ALA A 19 -9.26 -3.73 -4.05
C ALA A 19 -8.97 -3.66 -5.56
N THR A 20 -10.04 -3.61 -6.35
CA THR A 20 -9.97 -3.39 -7.80
C THR A 20 -10.91 -2.26 -8.19
N TRP A 21 -10.54 -1.56 -9.26
CA TRP A 21 -11.38 -0.57 -9.91
C TRP A 21 -11.32 -0.79 -11.43
N ASN A 22 -12.48 -0.89 -12.07
CA ASN A 22 -12.59 -1.18 -13.51
C ASN A 22 -11.73 -2.36 -13.99
N GLY A 23 -11.67 -3.43 -13.19
CA GLY A 23 -10.94 -4.66 -13.52
C GLY A 23 -9.42 -4.61 -13.29
N ALA A 24 -8.86 -3.47 -12.87
CA ALA A 24 -7.45 -3.33 -12.51
C ALA A 24 -7.28 -3.19 -10.99
N GLN A 25 -6.12 -3.61 -10.47
CA GLN A 25 -5.83 -3.55 -9.04
C GLN A 25 -5.57 -2.11 -8.60
N VAL A 26 -6.09 -1.73 -7.43
CA VAL A 26 -5.66 -0.48 -6.78
C VAL A 26 -4.17 -0.56 -6.53
N GLY A 27 -3.45 0.47 -6.96
CA GLY A 27 -2.00 0.55 -6.98
C GLY A 27 -1.35 0.43 -8.36
N THR A 28 -2.15 0.28 -9.43
CA THR A 28 -1.65 0.16 -10.81
C THR A 28 -2.08 1.30 -11.73
N PHE A 29 -2.66 2.38 -11.20
CA PHE A 29 -3.20 3.47 -12.01
C PHE A 29 -2.25 4.66 -12.14
N GLY A 30 -1.38 4.86 -11.13
CA GLY A 30 -0.49 6.02 -11.05
C GLY A 30 1.00 5.68 -11.08
N ASP A 31 1.81 6.68 -10.74
CA ASP A 31 3.27 6.61 -10.66
C ASP A 31 3.75 5.92 -9.39
N ALA A 32 2.98 6.04 -8.31
CA ALA A 32 3.21 5.37 -7.05
C ALA A 32 1.90 5.17 -6.26
N VAL A 33 1.94 4.19 -5.36
CA VAL A 33 0.84 3.88 -4.43
C VAL A 33 1.36 3.70 -3.03
N MET A 34 0.63 4.17 -2.03
CA MET A 34 0.96 3.98 -0.62
C MET A 34 -0.12 3.15 0.08
N TYR A 35 0.33 2.10 0.78
CA TYR A 35 -0.50 1.27 1.64
C TYR A 35 -0.09 1.47 3.10
N SER A 36 -1.07 1.42 3.99
CA SER A 36 -0.85 1.47 5.44
C SER A 36 -1.05 0.08 6.03
N LEU A 37 -0.14 -0.36 6.89
CA LEU A 37 -0.23 -1.65 7.56
C LEU A 37 -0.57 -1.50 9.05
N TYR A 38 -1.21 -0.37 9.41
CA TYR A 38 -1.73 -0.09 10.74
C TYR A 38 -2.78 -1.13 11.19
N PRO A 39 -2.99 -1.41 12.50
CA PRO A 39 -3.79 -2.53 12.97
C PRO A 39 -5.24 -2.59 12.48
N THR A 40 -5.83 -1.44 12.16
CA THR A 40 -7.25 -1.34 11.75
C THR A 40 -7.47 -1.42 10.24
N LYS A 41 -6.42 -1.60 9.43
CA LYS A 41 -6.54 -1.71 7.97
C LYS A 41 -6.97 -3.13 7.56
N ASN A 42 -7.23 -3.34 6.26
CA ASN A 42 -7.69 -4.64 5.74
C ASN A 42 -6.72 -5.80 6.05
N MET A 43 -5.44 -5.49 6.20
CA MET A 43 -4.40 -6.33 6.77
C MET A 43 -3.45 -5.47 7.59
N THR A 44 -2.65 -6.07 8.48
CA THR A 44 -1.73 -5.34 9.35
C THR A 44 -0.36 -6.00 9.47
N SER A 45 0.66 -5.22 9.80
CA SER A 45 1.97 -5.68 10.29
C SER A 45 2.22 -5.32 11.76
N GLY A 46 1.21 -4.85 12.49
CA GLY A 46 1.40 -4.05 13.70
C GLY A 46 1.49 -2.58 13.30
N GLU A 47 2.69 -2.11 12.96
CA GLU A 47 2.92 -0.79 12.37
C GLU A 47 3.64 -0.92 11.03
N GLY A 48 3.51 0.08 10.17
CA GLY A 48 4.26 0.17 8.91
C GLY A 48 3.44 0.58 7.69
N GLY A 49 4.09 0.50 6.53
CA GLY A 49 3.51 0.84 5.25
C GLY A 49 4.31 0.25 4.09
N MET A 50 3.74 0.33 2.90
CA MET A 50 4.36 -0.15 1.67
C MET A 50 4.15 0.88 0.57
N VAL A 51 5.16 1.02 -0.29
CA VAL A 51 5.06 1.87 -1.48
C VAL A 51 5.24 0.98 -2.71
N GLY A 52 4.25 1.00 -3.61
CA GLY A 52 4.38 0.48 -4.98
C GLY A 52 4.83 1.60 -5.91
N CYS A 53 5.65 1.30 -6.90
CA CYS A 53 6.20 2.29 -7.84
C CYS A 53 6.07 1.76 -9.27
N ALA A 54 5.69 2.62 -10.21
CA ALA A 54 5.55 2.25 -11.61
C ALA A 54 6.90 2.07 -12.33
N THR A 55 7.95 2.75 -11.87
CA THR A 55 9.27 2.74 -12.51
C THR A 55 10.39 2.37 -11.54
N ALA A 56 11.47 1.79 -12.09
CA ALA A 56 12.67 1.48 -11.32
C ALA A 56 13.34 2.73 -10.74
N GLU A 57 13.24 3.86 -11.46
CA GLU A 57 13.77 5.15 -11.03
C GLU A 57 13.06 5.65 -9.76
N THR A 58 11.73 5.73 -9.78
CA THR A 58 10.94 6.11 -8.60
C THR A 58 11.20 5.16 -7.44
N ALA A 59 11.27 3.84 -7.72
CA ALA A 59 11.57 2.84 -6.70
C ALA A 59 12.97 3.03 -6.07
N ARG A 60 13.98 3.46 -6.85
CA ARG A 60 15.32 3.78 -6.32
C ARG A 60 15.26 5.00 -5.39
N GLN A 61 14.58 6.06 -5.81
CA GLN A 61 14.43 7.27 -4.99
C GLN A 61 13.71 6.98 -3.67
N VAL A 62 12.63 6.19 -3.69
CA VAL A 62 11.93 5.77 -2.47
C VAL A 62 12.85 4.95 -1.55
N ARG A 63 13.67 4.04 -2.10
CA ARG A 63 14.63 3.25 -1.30
C ARG A 63 15.69 4.11 -0.63
N LEU A 64 16.26 5.08 -1.35
CA LEU A 64 17.20 6.07 -0.81
C LEU A 64 16.55 6.87 0.32
N LEU A 65 15.42 7.52 0.04
CA LEU A 65 14.72 8.37 1.00
C LEU A 65 14.31 7.60 2.26
N ARG A 66 13.90 6.33 2.13
CA ARG A 66 13.56 5.47 3.28
C ARG A 66 14.76 5.17 4.20
N ASN A 67 15.97 5.24 3.66
CA ASN A 67 17.20 4.75 4.28
C ASN A 67 18.23 5.86 4.50
N GLN A 68 17.81 7.01 5.03
CA GLN A 68 18.68 8.17 5.32
C GLN A 68 19.42 8.72 4.09
N GLY A 69 18.94 8.42 2.88
CA GLY A 69 19.60 8.81 1.63
C GLY A 69 20.75 7.89 1.23
N MET A 70 20.87 6.70 1.84
CA MET A 70 21.93 5.74 1.57
C MET A 70 21.47 4.60 0.67
N GLU A 71 22.15 4.41 -0.46
CA GLU A 71 22.13 3.16 -1.22
C GLU A 71 23.27 2.23 -0.78
N LYS A 72 24.44 2.83 -0.49
CA LYS A 72 25.59 2.17 0.14
C LYS A 72 25.78 2.71 1.56
N GLN A 73 26.13 1.83 2.50
CA GLN A 73 26.34 2.19 3.90
C GLN A 73 27.37 3.33 4.03
N TYR A 74 27.01 4.36 4.80
CA TYR A 74 27.79 5.58 5.03
C TYR A 74 28.02 6.47 3.81
N ALA A 75 27.30 6.24 2.70
CA ALA A 75 27.33 7.10 1.53
C ALA A 75 25.92 7.69 1.29
N ASN A 76 25.67 8.88 1.84
CA ASN A 76 24.42 9.60 1.66
C ASN A 76 24.45 10.38 0.34
N GLU A 77 23.54 10.06 -0.60
CA GLU A 77 23.38 10.80 -1.86
C GLU A 77 22.47 12.02 -1.69
N VAL A 78 21.47 11.92 -0.82
CA VAL A 78 20.43 12.93 -0.60
C VAL A 78 20.07 13.00 0.88
N ALA A 79 19.39 14.08 1.30
CA ALA A 79 18.77 14.11 2.63
C ALA A 79 17.58 13.15 2.67
N GLY A 80 17.71 12.04 3.40
CA GLY A 80 16.64 11.06 3.57
C GLY A 80 16.10 10.96 5.00
N TYR A 81 15.33 9.91 5.25
CA TYR A 81 14.59 9.65 6.49
C TYR A 81 14.94 8.28 7.08
N ASN A 82 14.63 8.07 8.35
CA ASN A 82 14.68 6.74 8.96
C ASN A 82 13.30 6.10 8.98
N ASN A 83 12.82 5.65 7.81
CA ASN A 83 11.48 5.10 7.62
C ASN A 83 11.53 3.60 7.26
N ARG A 84 12.58 2.89 7.67
CA ARG A 84 12.68 1.44 7.44
C ARG A 84 11.66 0.72 8.31
N MET A 85 10.88 -0.17 7.70
CA MET A 85 10.09 -1.15 8.43
C MET A 85 11.03 -2.23 8.99
N THR A 86 10.77 -2.69 10.22
CA THR A 86 11.56 -3.75 10.86
C THR A 86 11.22 -5.12 10.26
N ASP A 87 12.15 -6.07 10.38
CA ASP A 87 11.92 -7.46 9.93
C ASP A 87 10.77 -8.15 10.69
N ILE A 88 10.52 -7.74 11.95
CA ILE A 88 9.40 -8.25 12.75
C ILE A 88 8.07 -7.84 12.10
N HIS A 89 7.88 -6.55 11.81
CA HIS A 89 6.69 -6.07 11.12
C HIS A 89 6.58 -6.67 9.72
N ALA A 90 7.70 -6.83 8.99
CA ALA A 90 7.72 -7.48 7.68
C ALA A 90 7.24 -8.94 7.75
N ALA A 91 7.69 -9.70 8.74
CA ALA A 91 7.30 -11.10 8.92
C ALA A 91 5.79 -11.23 9.19
N ILE A 92 5.24 -10.38 10.08
CA ILE A 92 3.80 -10.34 10.36
C ILE A 92 3.04 -10.00 9.07
N GLY A 93 3.45 -8.92 8.38
CA GLY A 93 2.81 -8.47 7.16
C GLY A 93 2.79 -9.54 6.06
N ARG A 94 3.87 -10.30 5.89
CA ARG A 94 3.94 -11.41 4.91
C ARG A 94 2.91 -12.51 5.19
N VAL A 95 2.76 -12.92 6.45
CA VAL A 95 1.75 -13.93 6.83
C VAL A 95 0.34 -13.38 6.64
N GLN A 96 0.12 -12.11 6.96
CA GLN A 96 -1.17 -11.43 6.83
C GLN A 96 -1.58 -11.25 5.38
N LEU A 97 -0.63 -10.95 4.49
CA LEU A 97 -0.88 -10.84 3.05
C LEU A 97 -1.44 -12.14 2.47
N GLY A 98 -0.95 -13.29 2.91
CA GLY A 98 -1.46 -14.60 2.49
C GLY A 98 -2.93 -14.87 2.89
N LYS A 99 -3.47 -14.12 3.86
CA LYS A 99 -4.85 -14.24 4.36
C LYS A 99 -5.79 -13.21 3.74
N LEU A 100 -5.24 -12.15 3.12
CA LEU A 100 -5.97 -10.98 2.67
C LEU A 100 -7.13 -11.32 1.73
N ALA A 101 -6.93 -12.22 0.76
CA ALA A 101 -7.97 -12.55 -0.21
C ALA A 101 -9.22 -13.17 0.45
N ALA A 102 -9.03 -14.16 1.34
CA ALA A 102 -10.11 -14.79 2.08
C ALA A 102 -10.84 -13.78 2.98
N TRP A 103 -10.08 -12.92 3.66
CA TRP A 103 -10.61 -11.84 4.49
C TRP A 103 -11.41 -10.80 3.72
N THR A 104 -11.00 -10.46 2.50
CA THR A 104 -11.76 -9.59 1.61
C THR A 104 -13.08 -10.24 1.20
N ALA A 105 -13.08 -11.53 0.87
CA ALA A 105 -14.30 -12.27 0.55
C ALA A 105 -15.31 -12.25 1.71
N THR A 106 -14.86 -12.56 2.93
CA THR A 106 -15.72 -12.48 4.13
C THR A 106 -16.29 -11.06 4.36
N ARG A 107 -15.50 -10.01 4.10
CA ARG A 107 -15.99 -8.61 4.22
C ARG A 107 -17.07 -8.31 3.19
N GLN A 108 -16.94 -8.82 1.95
CA GLN A 108 -17.95 -8.66 0.90
C GLN A 108 -19.25 -9.39 1.25
N GLU A 109 -19.16 -10.62 1.79
CA GLU A 109 -20.32 -11.38 2.28
C GLU A 109 -21.06 -10.63 3.38
N ASN A 110 -20.33 -10.13 4.38
CA ASN A 110 -20.89 -9.34 5.47
C ASN A 110 -21.58 -8.07 4.97
N ALA A 111 -20.94 -7.34 4.04
CA ALA A 111 -21.52 -6.14 3.45
C ALA A 111 -22.81 -6.45 2.66
N ALA A 112 -22.84 -7.57 1.92
CA ALA A 112 -24.04 -8.02 1.20
C ALA A 112 -25.19 -8.34 2.16
N PHE A 113 -24.92 -9.05 3.26
CA PHE A 113 -25.91 -9.36 4.30
C PHE A 113 -26.46 -8.10 4.98
N SER A 114 -25.60 -7.14 5.33
CA SER A 114 -26.04 -5.87 5.90
C SER A 114 -26.88 -5.07 4.90
N THR A 115 -26.53 -5.08 3.61
CA THR A 115 -27.27 -4.39 2.55
C THR A 115 -28.65 -5.02 2.31
N SER A 116 -28.76 -6.35 2.33
CA SER A 116 -30.06 -7.01 2.19
C SER A 116 -30.98 -6.73 3.38
N THR A 117 -30.42 -6.60 4.58
CA THR A 117 -31.18 -6.38 5.82
C THR A 117 -31.59 -4.91 5.99
N SER A 118 -30.76 -3.97 5.55
CA SER A 118 -31.04 -2.53 5.63
C SER A 118 -32.04 -2.02 4.59
N ARG A 119 -32.37 -2.83 3.57
CA ARG A 119 -33.46 -2.55 2.61
C ARG A 119 -34.85 -2.95 3.11
N VAL A 120 -34.95 -3.51 4.32
CA VAL A 120 -36.21 -3.99 4.94
C VAL A 120 -36.73 -3.01 6.01
N TRP A 121 -36.07 -1.87 6.18
CA TRP A 121 -36.54 -0.70 6.92
C TRP A 121 -36.84 0.44 5.95
#